data_AF-A0AAD5ALA4-F1
#
_entry.id   AF-A0AAD5ALA4-F1
#
_cell.length_a   1.000
_cell.length_b   1.000
_cell.length_c   1.000
_cell.angle_alpha   90.00
_cell.angle_beta   90.00
_cell.angle_gamma   90.00
#
_symmetry.space_group_name_H-M   'P 1'
#
loop_
_entity.id
_entity.type
_entity.pdbx_description
1 polymer ?
#
loop_
_entity_poly.entity_id
_entity_poly.type
_entity_poly.pdbx_seq_one_letter_code
_entity_poly.pdbx_strand_id
1 'polypeptide(L)' 'KVELIGWLVGDDLILQYVHSQELITMAEYTRIKSIQDPIKKTTELLDMILNKGKSCCIAFLELLKKNKVNESRPEL' A
#
# COMPACT_ATOMS: atom_id res chain seq x y z
N LYS A 1 -2.72 -13.08 6.22
CA LYS A 1 -3.53 -11.93 5.76
C LYS A 1 -3.47 -10.73 6.72
N VAL A 2 -3.39 -10.95 8.04
CA VAL A 2 -3.44 -9.88 9.06
C VAL A 2 -2.09 -9.18 9.28
N GLU A 3 -0.96 -9.88 9.08
CA GLU A 3 0.39 -9.34 9.33
C GLU A 3 0.79 -8.22 8.37
N LEU A 4 0.41 -8.32 7.08
CA LEU A 4 0.63 -7.25 6.11
C LEU A 4 -0.10 -5.96 6.51
N ILE A 5 -1.35 -6.08 6.96
CA ILE A 5 -2.18 -4.93 7.34
C ILE A 5 -1.60 -4.24 8.58
N GLY A 6 -1.17 -5.00 9.59
CA GLY A 6 -0.51 -4.46 10.78
C GLY A 6 0.79 -3.71 10.47
N TRP A 7 1.54 -4.16 9.47
CA TRP A 7 2.77 -3.50 8.99
C TRP A 7 2.48 -2.22 8.19
N LEU A 8 1.51 -2.28 7.29
CA LEU A 8 1.07 -1.16 6.43
C LEU A 8 0.40 -0.02 7.22
N VAL A 9 -0.26 -0.35 8.33
CA VAL A 9 -0.95 0.59 9.23
C VAL A 9 -0.03 1.66 9.81
N GLY A 10 1.25 1.35 10.00
CA GLY A 10 2.23 2.28 10.54
C GLY A 10 2.91 3.17 9.51
N ASP A 11 2.72 2.90 8.21
CA ASP A 11 3.60 3.44 7.17
C ASP A 11 2.85 4.32 6.17
N ASP A 12 2.65 5.59 6.56
CA ASP A 12 2.09 6.63 5.70
C ASP A 12 2.88 6.84 4.40
N LEU A 13 4.15 6.38 4.37
CA LEU A 13 4.99 6.42 3.19
C LEU A 13 4.41 5.58 2.07
N ILE A 14 3.76 4.46 2.40
CA ILE A 14 3.24 3.55 1.38
C ILE A 14 2.23 4.28 0.51
N LEU A 15 1.27 5.01 1.10
CA LEU A 15 0.29 5.79 0.34
C LEU A 15 0.96 6.83 -0.60
N GLN A 16 2.01 7.48 -0.13
CA GLN A 16 2.81 8.40 -0.94
C GLN A 16 3.53 7.70 -2.10
N TYR A 17 4.10 6.52 -1.85
CA TYR A 17 4.80 5.73 -2.86
C TYR A 17 3.87 5.17 -3.94
N VAL A 18 2.68 4.66 -3.60
CA VAL A 18 1.70 4.19 -4.60
C VAL A 18 1.23 5.33 -5.48
N HIS A 19 1.07 6.53 -4.92
CA HIS A 19 0.77 7.72 -5.70
C HIS A 19 1.95 8.13 -6.60
N SER A 20 3.18 8.12 -6.07
CA SER A 20 4.39 8.45 -6.84
C SER A 20 4.68 7.48 -8.00
N GLN A 21 4.14 6.27 -7.94
CA GLN A 21 4.26 5.25 -8.99
C GLN A 21 3.05 5.25 -9.95
N GLU A 22 2.18 6.26 -9.84
CA GLU A 22 0.96 6.43 -10.64
C GLU A 22 0.01 5.22 -10.60
N LEU A 23 0.14 4.37 -9.56
CA LEU A 23 -0.73 3.21 -9.35
C LEU A 23 -2.13 3.65 -8.92
N ILE A 24 -2.20 4.76 -8.20
CA ILE A 24 -3.45 5.41 -7.80
C ILE A 24 -3.48 6.84 -8.31
N THR A 25 -4.67 7.31 -8.65
CA THR A 25 -4.92 8.69 -9.05
C THR A 25 -4.93 9.61 -7.84
N MET A 26 -4.79 10.92 -8.07
CA MET A 26 -4.82 11.92 -7.00
C MET A 26 -6.17 11.96 -6.25
N ALA A 27 -7.27 11.61 -6.92
CA ALA A 27 -8.59 11.49 -6.31
C ALA A 27 -8.66 10.30 -5.34
N GLU A 28 -8.14 9.14 -5.77
CA GLU A 28 -8.03 7.93 -4.95
C GLU A 28 -7.10 8.15 -3.75
N TYR A 29 -5.96 8.81 -3.96
CA TYR A 29 -5.03 9.21 -2.90
C TYR A 29 -5.74 10.06 -1.84
N THR A 30 -6.47 11.09 -2.27
CA THR A 30 -7.18 12.00 -1.35
C THR A 30 -8.28 11.26 -0.58
N ARG A 31 -9.02 10.37 -1.26
CA ARG A 31 -10.02 9.51 -0.61
C ARG A 31 -9.40 8.63 0.46
N ILE A 32 -8.30 7.93 0.17
CA ILE A 32 -7.63 7.06 1.13
C ILE A 32 -6.99 7.87 2.25
N LYS A 33 -6.38 9.02 1.94
CA LYS A 33 -5.79 9.93 2.94
C LYS A 33 -6.82 10.50 3.91
N SER A 34 -8.08 10.64 3.48
CA SER A 34 -9.17 11.11 4.34
C SER A 34 -9.62 10.08 5.38
N ILE A 35 -9.22 8.81 5.21
CA ILE A 35 -9.56 7.73 6.15
C ILE A 35 -8.67 7.86 7.39
N GLN A 36 -9.30 8.07 8.55
CA GLN A 36 -8.59 8.19 9.82
C GLN A 36 -8.22 6.84 10.44
N ASP A 37 -8.98 5.79 10.16
CA ASP A 37 -8.68 4.44 10.62
C ASP A 37 -7.59 3.84 9.73
N PRO A 38 -6.38 3.59 10.26
CA PRO A 38 -5.27 3.12 9.46
C PRO A 38 -5.50 1.69 8.93
N ILE A 39 -6.22 0.84 9.66
CA ILE A 39 -6.55 -0.53 9.21
C ILE A 39 -7.47 -0.45 8.00
N LYS A 40 -8.49 0.41 8.10
CA LYS A 40 -9.44 0.64 7.00
C LYS A 40 -8.77 1.30 5.80
N LYS A 41 -7.87 2.26 6.05
CA LYS A 41 -7.06 2.93 5.03
C LYS A 41 -6.23 1.93 4.23
N THR A 42 -5.52 1.05 4.92
CA THR A 42 -4.73 -0.01 4.29
C THR A 42 -5.60 -1.00 3.52
N THR A 43 -6.75 -1.39 4.08
CA THR A 43 -7.66 -2.33 3.42
C THR A 43 -8.21 -1.75 2.12
N GLU A 44 -8.66 -0.50 2.13
CA GLU A 44 -9.11 0.20 0.92
C GLU A 44 -8.01 0.34 -0.12
N LEU A 45 -6.77 0.63 0.30
CA LEU A 45 -5.63 0.66 -0.61
C LEU A 45 -5.41 -0.69 -1.28
N LEU A 46 -5.41 -1.78 -0.50
CA LEU A 46 -5.22 -3.13 -1.01
C LEU A 46 -6.34 -3.54 -1.96
N ASP A 47 -7.60 -3.30 -1.59
CA ASP A 47 -8.75 -3.60 -2.44
C ASP A 47 -8.70 -2.83 -3.75
N MET A 48 -8.27 -1.56 -3.73
CA MET A 48 -8.12 -0.76 -4.92
C MET A 48 -7.02 -1.30 -5.85
N ILE A 49 -5.87 -1.69 -5.30
CA ILE A 49 -4.77 -2.28 -6.07
C ILE A 49 -5.18 -3.64 -6.66
N LEU A 50 -5.91 -4.46 -5.88
CA LEU A 50 -6.47 -5.73 -6.33
C LEU A 50 -7.47 -5.52 -7.48
N ASN A 51 -8.34 -4.50 -7.38
CA ASN A 51 -9.33 -4.18 -8.40
C ASN A 51 -8.70 -3.63 -9.70
N LYS A 52 -7.59 -2.89 -9.62
CA LYS A 52 -6.85 -2.41 -10.81
C LYS A 52 -6.16 -3.54 -11.59
N GLY A 53 -6.03 -4.72 -10.98
CA GLY A 53 -5.57 -5.94 -11.63
C GLY A 53 -4.15 -6.36 -11.25
N LYS A 54 -3.76 -7.51 -11.81
CA LYS A 54 -2.55 -8.24 -11.42
C LYS A 54 -1.26 -7.42 -11.57
N SER A 55 -1.16 -6.59 -12.60
CA SER A 55 0.00 -5.73 -12.87
C SER A 55 0.24 -4.70 -11.77
N CYS A 56 -0.81 -4.00 -11.31
CA CYS A 56 -0.71 -3.07 -10.18
C CYS A 56 -0.35 -3.81 -8.89
N CYS A 57 -0.92 -4.99 -8.68
CA CYS A 57 -0.62 -5.81 -7.51
C CYS A 57 0.86 -6.26 -7.47
N ILE A 58 1.43 -6.65 -8.61
CA ILE A 58 2.85 -6.99 -8.72
C ILE A 58 3.72 -5.76 -8.48
N ALA A 59 3.40 -4.62 -9.10
CA ALA A 59 4.15 -3.37 -8.88
C ALA A 59 4.14 -2.95 -7.40
N PHE A 60 2.99 -3.08 -6.73
CA PHE A 60 2.87 -2.82 -5.30
C PHE A 60 3.70 -3.79 -4.45
N LEU A 61 3.68 -5.08 -4.77
CA LEU A 61 4.50 -6.08 -4.07
C LEU A 61 6.00 -5.84 -4.28
N GLU A 62 6.41 -5.44 -5.47
CA GLU A 62 7.80 -5.07 -5.77
C GLU A 62 8.21 -3.80 -5.01
N LEU A 63 7.30 -2.83 -4.82
CA LEU A 63 7.54 -1.65 -3.97
C LEU A 63 7.67 -2.02 -2.49
N LEU A 64 6.82 -2.91 -1.99
CA LEU A 64 6.94 -3.44 -0.63
C LEU A 64 8.27 -4.17 -0.45
N LYS A 65 8.70 -4.96 -1.42
CA LYS A 65 10.04 -5.59 -1.40
C LYS A 65 11.15 -4.54 -1.41
N LYS A 66 11.08 -3.51 -2.24
CA LYS A 66 12.10 -2.44 -2.29
C LYS A 66 12.22 -1.64 -1.00
N ASN A 67 11.10 -1.33 -0.35
CA ASN A 67 11.13 -0.70 0.99
C ASN A 67 11.66 -1.69 2.05
N LYS A 68 11.27 -2.97 1.99
CA LYS A 68 11.81 -4.04 2.86
C LYS A 68 13.30 -4.35 2.63
N VAL A 69 13.89 -3.97 1.49
CA VAL A 69 15.32 -4.16 1.23
C VAL A 69 16.17 -3.16 2.02
N ASN A 70 15.60 -2.04 2.49
CA ASN A 70 16.32 -1.06 3.30
C ASN A 70 16.19 -1.26 4.82
N GLU A 71 15.22 -2.02 5.31
CA GLU A 71 15.14 -2.43 6.71
C GLU A 71 14.76 -3.91 6.79
N SER A 72 15.77 -4.73 7.07
CA SER A 72 15.71 -6.13 7.50
C SER A 72 14.34 -6.82 7.34
N ARG A 73 14.21 -7.58 6.24
CA ARG A 73 13.42 -8.82 6.12
C ARG A 73 12.93 -9.37 7.48
N PRO A 74 11.62 -9.42 7.75
CA PRO A 74 11.05 -10.59 8.38
C PRO A 74 10.67 -11.55 7.26
N GLU A 75 11.13 -12.79 7.38
CA GLU A 75 10.60 -13.89 6.60
C GLU A 75 9.11 -14.04 6.90
N LEU A 76 8.35 -14.40 5.85
CA LEU A 76 6.93 -14.79 5.78
C LEU A 76 5.94 -13.67 5.35
#